data_AF-A0A2G6KTV4-F1
#
_entry.id   AF-A0A2G6KTV4-F1
#
_cell.length_a   1.000
_cell.length_b   1.000
_cell.length_c   1.000
_cell.angle_alpha   90.00
_cell.angle_beta   90.00
_cell.angle_gamma   90.00
#
_symmetry.space_group_name_H-M   'P 1'
#
loop_
_entity.id
_entity.type
_entity.pdbx_description
1 polymer ?
#
loop_
_entity_poly.entity_id
_entity_poly.type
_entity_poly.pdbx_seq_one_letter_code
_entity_poly.pdbx_strand_id
1 'polypeptide(L)' 'MSNHRRDDSPTITYHHRNERVFEQAGKWYFRTREGVVEGPFENRVGASHRISAYIQMLETQPDDNSKKPPIEAE' A
#
# COMPACT_ATOMS: atom_id res chain seq x y z
N MET A 1 8.71 38.03 25.10
CA MET A 1 7.57 37.55 24.30
C MET A 1 7.83 36.11 23.93
N SER A 2 7.06 35.19 24.51
CA SER A 2 7.29 33.75 24.47
C SER A 2 6.88 33.15 23.12
N ASN A 3 7.86 32.77 22.30
CA ASN A 3 7.60 32.07 21.04
C ASN A 3 7.38 30.57 21.31
N HIS A 4 6.17 30.21 21.75
CA HIS A 4 5.71 28.82 21.75
C HIS A 4 5.36 28.41 20.31
N ARG A 5 6.37 28.20 19.47
CA ARG A 5 6.18 27.43 18.23
C ARG A 5 6.16 25.95 18.61
N ARG A 6 4.98 25.49 19.03
CA ARG A 6 4.61 24.08 19.02
C ARG A 6 4.33 23.68 17.58
N ASP A 7 4.57 22.41 17.30
CA ASP A 7 4.11 21.67 16.13
C ASP A 7 4.93 21.84 14.84
N ASP A 8 6.13 21.31 14.88
CA ASP A 8 6.67 20.64 13.69
C ASP A 8 7.07 19.26 14.18
N SER A 9 6.12 18.33 14.19
CA SER A 9 6.43 16.91 14.21
C SER A 9 6.69 16.53 12.76
N PRO A 10 7.96 16.45 12.29
CA PRO A 10 8.22 15.72 11.07
C PRO A 10 8.03 14.24 11.42
N THR A 11 6.78 13.77 11.46
CA THR A 11 6.50 12.44 10.90
C THR A 11 6.69 12.54 9.39
N ILE A 12 7.88 12.94 8.97
CA ILE A 12 8.49 12.45 7.77
C ILE A 12 8.74 10.98 8.11
N THR A 13 7.67 10.18 8.08
CA THR A 13 7.77 8.80 7.65
C THR A 13 8.43 8.92 6.30
N TYR A 14 9.76 8.81 6.34
CA TYR A 14 10.60 8.59 5.19
C TYR A 14 9.97 7.36 4.56
N HIS A 15 9.02 7.59 3.63
CA HIS A 15 8.35 6.55 2.90
C HIS A 15 9.41 6.04 1.94
N HIS A 16 10.37 5.30 2.49
CA HIS A 16 11.21 4.40 1.75
C HIS A 16 10.23 3.70 0.83
N ARG A 17 10.44 3.88 -0.47
CA ARG A 17 9.61 3.32 -1.55
C ARG A 17 9.45 1.79 -1.49
N ASN A 18 9.99 1.15 -0.45
CA ASN A 18 10.05 -0.27 -0.17
C ASN A 18 9.02 -0.78 0.85
N GLU A 19 8.38 0.07 1.68
CA GLU A 19 7.36 -0.41 2.61
C GLU A 19 5.98 0.11 2.22
N ARG A 20 5.45 -0.49 1.16
CA ARG A 20 4.05 -0.35 0.75
C ARG A 20 3.10 -1.17 1.63
N VAL A 21 3.60 -1.80 2.68
CA VAL A 21 2.84 -2.61 3.64
C VAL A 21 2.74 -1.83 4.95
N PHE A 22 1.54 -1.69 5.50
CA PHE A 22 1.29 -0.95 6.73
C PHE A 22 0.27 -1.67 7.61
N GLU A 23 0.36 -1.45 8.92
CA GLU A 23 -0.60 -1.95 9.89
C GLU A 23 -1.64 -0.86 10.19
N GLN A 24 -2.92 -1.24 10.23
CA GLN A 24 -4.01 -0.39 10.65
C GLN A 24 -5.00 -1.19 11.51
N ALA A 25 -5.24 -0.75 12.73
CA ALA A 25 -6.17 -1.38 13.68
C ALA A 25 -5.90 -2.89 13.92
N GLY A 26 -4.63 -3.31 14.05
CA GLY A 26 -4.27 -4.71 14.28
C GLY A 26 -4.40 -5.61 13.06
N LYS A 27 -4.60 -5.04 11.88
CA LYS A 27 -4.66 -5.74 10.59
C LYS A 27 -3.61 -5.17 9.64
N TRP A 28 -3.10 -6.02 8.76
CA TRP A 28 -2.08 -5.64 7.79
C TRP A 28 -2.70 -5.29 6.45
N TYR A 29 -2.19 -4.26 5.81
CA TYR A 29 -2.66 -3.80 4.50
C TYR A 29 -1.45 -3.52 3.63
N PHE A 30 -1.67 -3.44 2.32
CA PHE A 30 -0.68 -2.86 1.43
C PHE A 30 -1.30 -1.85 0.48
N ARG A 31 -0.53 -0.84 0.07
CA ARG A 31 -0.95 0.17 -0.90
C ARG A 31 -0.20 0.00 -2.21
N THR A 32 -0.93 -0.09 -3.32
CA THR A 32 -0.34 -0.08 -4.65
C THR A 32 0.09 1.34 -5.06
N ARG A 33 0.76 1.48 -6.22
CA ARG A 33 1.20 2.80 -6.73
C ARG A 33 0.03 3.68 -7.16
N GLU A 34 -1.07 3.04 -7.50
CA GLU A 34 -2.32 3.56 -8.00
C GLU A 34 -3.18 4.11 -6.85
N GLY A 35 -2.71 3.96 -5.59
CA GLY A 35 -3.42 4.41 -4.40
C GLY A 35 -4.44 3.40 -3.87
N VAL A 36 -4.54 2.22 -4.49
CA VAL A 36 -5.43 1.15 -4.03
C VAL A 36 -4.86 0.53 -2.77
N VAL A 37 -5.70 0.38 -1.75
CA VAL A 37 -5.36 -0.32 -0.51
C VAL A 37 -5.99 -1.70 -0.53
N GLU A 38 -5.16 -2.72 -0.40
CA GLU A 38 -5.55 -4.14 -0.41
C GLU A 38 -5.29 -4.77 0.97
N GLY A 39 -6.19 -5.67 1.37
CA GLY A 39 -6.23 -6.28 2.70
C GLY A 39 -7.68 -6.39 3.21
N PRO A 40 -7.90 -6.68 4.50
CA PRO A 40 -6.90 -6.91 5.55
C PRO A 40 -6.22 -8.28 5.47
N PHE A 41 -4.94 -8.31 5.84
CA PHE A 41 -4.12 -9.51 6.04
C PHE A 41 -3.91 -9.75 7.53
N GLU A 42 -3.77 -11.03 7.87
CA GLU A 42 -3.58 -11.47 9.25
C GLU A 42 -2.18 -11.17 9.79
N ASN A 43 -1.18 -11.15 8.89
CA ASN A 43 0.21 -10.90 9.23
C ASN A 43 0.92 -10.09 8.13
N ARG A 44 2.00 -9.40 8.52
CA ARG A 44 2.84 -8.60 7.61
C ARG A 44 3.38 -9.44 6.45
N VAL A 45 3.76 -10.69 6.72
CA VAL A 45 4.35 -11.58 5.72
C VAL A 45 3.38 -11.86 4.58
N GLY A 46 2.10 -12.12 4.88
CA GLY A 46 1.05 -12.31 3.89
C GLY A 46 0.82 -11.08 3.03
N ALA A 47 0.77 -9.89 3.64
CA ALA A 47 0.65 -8.62 2.93
C ALA A 47 1.86 -8.37 2.00
N SER A 48 3.08 -8.61 2.48
CA SER A 48 4.31 -8.50 1.69
C SER A 48 4.36 -9.48 0.53
N HIS A 49 3.96 -10.74 0.74
CA HIS A 49 3.94 -11.73 -0.34
C HIS A 49 2.94 -11.34 -1.44
N ARG A 50 1.76 -10.84 -1.05
CA ARG A 50 0.71 -10.43 -1.99
C ARG A 50 1.14 -9.25 -2.84
N ILE A 51 1.77 -8.23 -2.26
CA ILE A 51 2.25 -7.09 -3.05
C ILE A 51 3.44 -7.46 -3.94
N SER A 52 4.36 -8.33 -3.50
CA SER A 52 5.44 -8.82 -4.36
C SER A 52 4.91 -9.57 -5.58
N ALA A 53 3.92 -10.46 -5.38
CA ALA A 53 3.26 -11.17 -6.47
C ALA A 53 2.52 -10.20 -7.42
N TYR A 54 1.88 -9.16 -6.86
CA TYR A 54 1.22 -8.11 -7.65
C TYR A 54 2.22 -7.33 -8.52
N ILE A 55 3.36 -6.92 -7.96
CA ILE A 55 4.41 -6.23 -8.72
C ILE A 55 4.95 -7.13 -9.83
N GLN A 56 5.23 -8.40 -9.52
CA GLN A 56 5.73 -9.37 -10.51
C GLN A 56 4.71 -9.60 -11.65
N MET A 57 3.42 -9.68 -11.33
CA MET A 57 2.36 -9.79 -12.33
C MET A 57 2.30 -8.54 -13.23
N LEU A 58 2.46 -7.34 -12.66
CA LEU A 58 2.51 -6.10 -13.42
C LEU A 58 3.76 -5.99 -14.31
N GLU A 59 4.93 -6.42 -13.82
CA GLU A 59 6.17 -6.42 -14.61
C GLU A 59 6.14 -7.45 -15.74
N THR A 60 5.40 -8.54 -15.56
CA THR A 60 5.27 -9.62 -16.57
C THR A 60 4.09 -9.38 -17.52
N GLN A 61 3.26 -8.36 -17.31
CA GLN A 61 2.26 -7.93 -18.29
C GLN A 61 2.88 -6.89 -19.23
N PRO A 62 3.40 -7.29 -20.41
CA PRO A 62 3.52 -6.35 -21.51
C PRO A 62 2.11 -5.87 -21.80
N ASP A 63 1.90 -4.56 -21.67
CA ASP A 63 0.84 -3.69 -22.19
C ASP A 63 -0.27 -4.30 -23.09
N ASP A 64 -0.92 -5.39 -22.69
CA ASP A 64 -2.15 -5.86 -23.32
C ASP A 64 -3.32 -5.34 -22.50
N ASN A 65 -3.88 -4.25 -23.00
CA ASN A 65 -5.05 -3.53 -22.53
C ASN A 65 -6.32 -4.40 -22.50
N SER A 66 -6.36 -5.42 -21.66
CA SER A 66 -7.50 -6.33 -21.51
C SER A 66 -7.42 -7.12 -20.20
N LYS A 67 -8.03 -6.58 -19.13
CA LYS A 67 -8.83 -7.30 -18.10
C LYS A 67 -8.91 -6.45 -16.82
N LYS A 68 -9.79 -5.46 -16.87
CA LYS A 68 -10.54 -5.08 -15.68
C LYS A 68 -11.39 -6.30 -15.31
N PRO A 69 -11.25 -6.93 -14.13
CA PRO A 69 -12.18 -7.97 -13.73
C PRO A 69 -13.58 -7.34 -13.69
N PRO A 70 -14.62 -7.97 -14.26
CA PRO A 70 -15.98 -7.54 -14.03
C PRO A 70 -16.18 -7.59 -12.53
N ILE A 71 -16.42 -6.43 -11.93
CA ILE A 71 -17.01 -6.36 -10.60
C ILE A 71 -18.39 -6.99 -10.82
N GLU A 72 -18.56 -8.24 -10.38
CA GLU A 72 -19.87 -8.89 -10.33
C GLU A 72 -20.77 -8.01 -9.47
N ALA A 73 -21.64 -7.25 -10.13
CA ALA A 73 -22.79 -6.61 -9.52
C ALA A 73 -23.98 -7.52 -9.86
N GLU A 74 -24.40 -8.23 -8.81
CA GLU A 74 -25.76 -8.70 -8.49
C GLU A 74 -26.78 -8.89 -9.63
#